data_AF-A0A8J9YNQ4-F1
#
_entry.id   AF-A0A8J9YNQ4-F1
#
_cell.length_a   1.000
_cell.length_b   1.000
_cell.length_c   1.000
_cell.angle_alpha   90.00
_cell.angle_beta   90.00
_cell.angle_gamma   90.00
#
_symmetry.space_group_name_H-M   'P 1'
#
loop_
_entity.id
_entity.type
_entity.pdbx_description
1 polymer ?
#
loop_
_entity_poly.entity_id
_entity_poly.type
_entity_poly.pdbx_seq_one_letter_code
_entity_poly.pdbx_strand_id
1 'polypeptide(L)' 'MHLLEDHVVPCIRKWAFGLGFLAEQGIEETHAQFNLLSQSTRSIANPVERLKSTLKDLIKVSPDHMGTIPEPVKRKIM' A
#
# COMPACT_ATOMS: atom_id res chain seq x y z
N MET A 1 -24.97 -13.00 -6.21
CA MET A 1 -23.72 -12.55 -5.53
C MET A 1 -24.11 -11.59 -4.41
N HIS A 2 -24.41 -12.12 -3.22
CA HIS A 2 -25.04 -11.35 -2.13
C HIS A 2 -24.28 -10.07 -1.72
N LEU A 3 -22.94 -10.13 -1.64
CA LEU A 3 -22.13 -8.96 -1.31
C LEU A 3 -22.28 -7.83 -2.34
N LEU A 4 -22.24 -8.17 -3.63
CA LEU A 4 -22.31 -7.19 -4.71
C LEU A 4 -23.72 -6.64 -4.92
N GLU A 5 -24.72 -7.48 -4.72
CA GLU A 5 -26.13 -7.12 -4.92
C GLU A 5 -26.66 -6.28 -3.76
N ASP A 6 -26.36 -6.65 -2.51
CA ASP A 6 -27.04 -6.08 -1.34
C ASP A 6 -26.19 -5.07 -0.55
N HIS A 7 -24.86 -5.11 -0.66
CA HIS A 7 -23.97 -4.34 0.25
C HIS A 7 -23.10 -3.28 -0.44
N VAL A 8 -22.88 -3.38 -1.75
CA VAL A 8 -21.97 -2.47 -2.47
C VAL A 8 -22.51 -1.04 -2.54
N VAL A 9 -23.78 -0.87 -2.91
CA VAL A 9 -24.39 0.47 -3.03
C VAL A 9 -24.44 1.18 -1.66
N PRO A 10 -24.89 0.53 -0.56
CA PRO A 10 -24.80 1.11 0.78
C PRO A 10 -23.36 1.47 1.19
N CYS A 11 -22.38 0.61 0.89
CA CYS A 11 -20.97 0.85 1.22
C CYS A 11 -20.41 2.09 0.52
N ILE A 12 -20.58 2.19 -0.81
CA ILE A 12 -20.10 3.33 -1.60
C ILE A 12 -20.79 4.62 -1.14
N ARG A 13 -22.10 4.59 -0.85
CA ARG A 13 -22.83 5.76 -0.34
C ARG A 13 -22.34 6.22 1.03
N LYS A 14 -21.99 5.29 1.92
CA LYS A 14 -21.50 5.60 3.26
C LYS A 14 -20.10 6.21 3.25
N TRP A 15 -19.21 5.66 2.44
CA TRP A 15 -17.78 6.02 2.49
C TRP A 15 -17.35 6.96 1.36
N ALA A 16 -18.17 7.15 0.32
CA ALA A 16 -17.88 7.96 -0.86
C ALA A 16 -16.58 7.58 -1.60
N PHE A 17 -16.09 6.36 -1.39
CA PHE A 17 -14.96 5.77 -2.10
C PHE A 17 -15.39 4.52 -2.86
N GLY A 18 -14.74 4.25 -3.99
CA GLY A 18 -14.95 3.01 -4.74
C GLY A 18 -14.36 1.80 -3.99
N LEU A 19 -14.96 0.62 -4.17
CA LEU A 19 -14.49 -0.60 -3.50
C LEU A 19 -13.03 -0.93 -3.80
N GLY A 20 -12.53 -0.60 -5.00
CA GLY A 20 -11.12 -0.80 -5.35
C GLY A 20 -10.15 0.00 -4.47
N PHE A 21 -10.57 1.17 -3.96
CA PHE A 21 -9.79 1.94 -3.00
C PHE A 21 -9.80 1.31 -1.59
N LEU A 22 -10.90 0.63 -1.25
CA LEU A 22 -11.07 -0.09 0.01
C LEU A 22 -10.56 -1.54 -0.07
N ALA A 23 -10.07 -1.97 -1.23
CA ALA A 23 -9.63 -3.33 -1.47
C ALA A 23 -8.21 -3.54 -0.92
N GLU A 24 -7.84 -4.81 -0.79
CA GLU A 24 -6.58 -5.23 -0.17
C GLU A 24 -5.38 -5.19 -1.13
N GLN A 25 -5.55 -4.67 -2.35
CA GLN A 25 -4.50 -4.66 -3.37
C GLN A 25 -3.21 -3.95 -2.89
N GLY A 26 -3.34 -2.85 -2.14
CA GLY A 26 -2.17 -2.15 -1.60
C GLY A 26 -1.37 -2.98 -0.58
N ILE A 27 -2.03 -3.80 0.24
CA ILE A 27 -1.34 -4.66 1.20
C ILE A 27 -0.73 -5.90 0.52
N GLU A 28 -1.39 -6.44 -0.51
CA GLU A 28 -0.84 -7.52 -1.33
C GLU A 28 0.45 -7.10 -2.03
N GLU A 29 0.48 -5.91 -2.63
CA GLU A 29 1.68 -5.35 -3.25
C GLU A 29 2.78 -5.12 -2.21
N THR A 30 2.45 -4.53 -1.06
CA THR A 30 3.40 -4.33 0.04
C THR A 30 4.02 -5.65 0.50
N HIS A 31 3.21 -6.71 0.62
CA HIS A 31 3.68 -8.03 0.98
C HIS A 31 4.62 -8.63 -0.09
N ALA A 32 4.30 -8.47 -1.37
CA ALA A 32 5.17 -8.89 -2.47
C ALA A 32 6.54 -8.18 -2.42
N GLN A 33 6.54 -6.85 -2.21
CA GLN A 33 7.76 -6.05 -2.08
C GLN A 33 8.59 -6.47 -0.86
N PHE A 34 7.95 -6.69 0.29
CA PHE A 34 8.63 -7.19 1.49
C PHE A 34 9.34 -8.53 1.21
N ASN A 35 8.68 -9.45 0.51
CA ASN A 35 9.27 -10.74 0.17
C ASN A 35 10.45 -10.61 -0.79
N LEU A 36 10.39 -9.73 -1.77
CA LEU A 36 11.52 -9.43 -2.65
C LEU A 36 12.73 -8.89 -1.86
N LEU A 37 12.50 -7.93 -0.96
CA LEU A 37 13.56 -7.37 -0.11
C LEU A 37 14.12 -8.40 0.87
N SER A 38 13.29 -9.32 1.38
CA SER A 38 13.75 -10.38 2.28
C SER A 38 14.78 -11.32 1.65
N GLN A 39 14.83 -11.41 0.30
CA GLN A 39 15.82 -12.22 -0.40
C GLN A 39 17.24 -11.66 -0.23
N SER A 40 17.40 -10.33 -0.21
CA SER A 40 18.71 -9.69 -0.04
C SER A 40 19.25 -9.83 1.38
N THR A 41 18.36 -9.94 2.37
CA THR A 41 18.71 -10.07 3.79
C THR A 41 18.74 -11.52 4.29
N ARG A 42 18.49 -12.52 3.43
CA ARG A 42 18.32 -13.92 3.83
C ARG A 42 19.52 -14.50 4.58
N SER A 43 20.73 -14.01 4.30
CA SER A 43 21.99 -14.47 4.88
C SER A 43 22.16 -14.07 6.35
N ILE A 44 21.35 -13.14 6.85
CA ILE A 44 21.36 -12.73 8.26
C ILE A 44 20.72 -13.84 9.10
N ALA A 45 21.53 -14.52 9.90
CA ALA A 45 21.11 -15.66 10.70
C ALA A 45 20.18 -15.27 11.86
N ASN A 46 20.41 -14.11 12.49
CA ASN A 46 19.53 -13.63 13.56
C ASN A 46 18.22 -13.11 12.96
N PRO A 47 17.06 -13.68 13.32
CA PRO A 47 15.79 -13.34 12.70
C PRO A 47 15.34 -11.90 12.99
N VAL A 48 15.66 -11.37 14.18
CA VAL A 48 15.31 -9.99 14.57
C VAL A 48 16.14 -8.99 13.79
N GLU A 49 17.45 -9.23 13.67
CA GLU A 49 18.33 -8.35 12.89
C GLU A 49 18.02 -8.42 11.40
N ARG A 50 17.65 -9.60 10.89
CA ARG A 50 17.17 -9.77 9.51
C ARG A 50 15.92 -8.93 9.26
N LEU A 51 14.93 -9.03 10.13
CA LEU A 51 13.70 -8.24 10.02
C LEU A 51 13.98 -6.74 10.06
N LYS A 52 14.79 -6.27 11.03
CA LYS A 52 15.20 -4.85 11.10
C LYS A 52 15.88 -4.38 9.82
N SER A 53 16.75 -5.21 9.24
CA SER A 53 17.41 -4.89 7.98
C SER A 53 16.42 -4.78 6.83
N THR A 54 15.51 -5.75 6.67
CA THR A 54 14.48 -5.72 5.62
C THR A 54 13.56 -4.50 5.76
N LEU A 55 13.17 -4.15 6.99
CA LEU A 55 12.33 -2.99 7.26
C LEU A 55 13.02 -1.66 7.01
N LYS A 56 14.34 -1.56 7.24
CA LYS A 56 15.11 -0.34 6.90
C LYS A 56 15.06 -0.03 5.41
N ASP A 57 15.08 -1.05 4.55
CA ASP A 57 14.98 -0.85 3.11
C ASP A 57 13.58 -0.36 2.67
N LEU A 58 12.54 -0.68 3.43
CA LEU A 58 11.17 -0.19 3.20
C LEU A 58 10.97 1.27 3.64
N ILE A 59 11.85 1.88 4.43
CA ILE A 59 11.75 3.30 4.79
C ILE A 59 11.79 4.20 3.53
N LYS A 60 12.36 3.71 2.42
CA LYS A 60 12.39 4.40 1.12
C LYS A 60 11.00 4.68 0.53
N VAL A 61 9.98 3.90 0.91
CA VAL A 61 8.59 4.15 0.48
C VAL A 61 7.80 5.01 1.48
N SER A 62 8.45 5.50 2.54
CA SER A 62 7.82 6.46 3.44
C SER A 62 7.47 7.74 2.67
N PRO A 63 6.28 8.32 2.88
CA PRO A 63 5.91 9.63 2.32
C PRO A 63 6.97 10.70 2.64
N ASP A 64 7.62 10.59 3.80
CA ASP A 64 8.66 11.51 4.27
C ASP A 64 9.98 11.34 3.51
N HIS A 65 10.21 10.18 2.87
CA HIS A 65 11.42 9.88 2.08
C HIS A 65 11.29 10.33 0.62
N MET A 66 10.08 10.36 0.08
CA MET A 66 9.82 10.74 -1.32
C MET A 66 9.76 12.26 -1.54
N GLY A 67 9.80 13.07 -0.48
CA GLY A 67 10.18 14.49 -0.49
C GLY A 67 9.33 15.46 -1.31
N THR A 68 8.38 14.99 -2.11
CA THR A 68 7.58 15.84 -2.99
C THR A 68 6.18 15.26 -3.07
N ILE A 69 5.25 15.83 -2.31
CA ILE A 69 3.84 15.72 -2.65
C ILE A 69 3.72 16.35 -4.03
N PRO A 70 3.30 15.61 -5.08
CA PRO A 70 3.12 16.22 -6.39
C PRO A 70 2.08 17.33 -6.29
N GLU A 71 2.41 18.50 -6.84
CA GLU A 71 1.49 19.64 -6.86
C GLU A 71 0.13 19.22 -7.45
N PRO A 72 -0.99 19.61 -6.83
CA PRO A 72 -2.32 19.26 -7.33
C PRO A 72 -2.47 19.68 -8.79
N VAL A 73 -2.85 18.74 -9.66
CA VAL A 73 -3.12 19.06 -11.07
C VAL A 73 -4.29 20.04 -11.14
N LYS A 74 -4.03 21.28 -11.58
CA LYS A 74 -5.08 22.28 -11.77
C LYS A 74 -6.09 21.77 -12.80
N ARG A 75 -7.36 21.67 -12.40
CA ARG A 75 -8.45 21.35 -13.32
C ARG A 75 -8.51 22.42 -14.42
N LYS A 76 -8.56 22.00 -15.69
CA LYS A 76 -8.93 22.90 -16.79
C LYS A 76 -10.35 23.39 -16.52
N ILE A 77 -10.50 24.68 -16.23
CA ILE A 77 -11.79 25.34 -16.26
C ILE A 77 -12.15 25.43 -17.75
N MET A 78 -13.27 24.81 -18.11
CA MET A 78 -13.82 24.81 -19.47
C MET A 78 -14.64 26.07 -19.71
#